data_AF-A0A9D4SDD7-F1
#
_entry.id   AF-A0A9D4SDD7-F1
#
_cell.length_a   1.000
_cell.length_b   1.000
_cell.length_c   1.000
_cell.angle_alpha   90.00
_cell.angle_beta   90.00
_cell.angle_gamma   90.00
#
_symmetry.space_group_name_H-M   'P 1'
#
loop_
_entity.id
_entity.type
_entity.pdbx_description
1 polymer ?
#
loop_
_entity_poly.entity_id
_entity_poly.type
_entity_poly.pdbx_seq_one_letter_code
_entity_poly.pdbx_strand_id
1 'polypeptide(L)'
;MATLSTTRREISRLHSRLLIRQLNPEAEKEKILKLAEDLANEHDQIWSSNTEPTTEEIDKMSQYQEKLRELLQEVDPKPKISTNAAAEIPKIKIKFSGKKQDWASFLSLFEIATREASPQEKFLILTNALPNHLKRDHPTTPNAESVENIINALNITFGPIDNNQTLDIVERFNPGSKTPLSSTSGKLCALYYQAVSRGINKECIDRVFKKKILQIMPFSVLNQLPINNDVEMIINKMAEIAHVQTQALEAKRANQQQQQRSSYRPTQHDNKNKKCALCSRSNHNSMACTSGSAKSRKQIAQRRGLCLKCLRPNHKANECRSNISCVKCKGQHATCLCDKATINTSEMAHDDSSDEDQFDDNDDLVALN
;
A
#
# COMPACT_ATOMS: atom_id res chain seq x y z
N MET A 1 -19.63 61.82 18.15
CA MET A 1 -21.00 61.28 18.09
C MET A 1 -21.47 61.33 16.65
N ALA A 2 -21.30 60.25 15.89
CA ALA A 2 -21.72 60.21 14.48
C ALA A 2 -23.26 60.13 14.41
N THR A 3 -23.87 61.08 13.72
CA THR A 3 -25.32 61.11 13.50
C THR A 3 -25.74 59.91 12.67
N LEU A 4 -26.64 59.08 13.20
CA LEU A 4 -27.22 57.94 12.47
C LEU A 4 -27.80 58.41 11.12
N SER A 5 -27.46 57.70 10.03
CA SER A 5 -27.99 57.99 8.69
C SER A 5 -29.52 57.89 8.69
N THR A 6 -30.14 58.63 7.77
CA THR A 6 -31.60 58.65 7.60
C THR A 6 -32.16 57.25 7.36
N THR A 7 -31.44 56.42 6.59
CA THR A 7 -31.76 55.02 6.29
C THR A 7 -31.81 54.16 7.57
N ARG A 8 -30.76 54.22 8.40
CA ARG A 8 -30.65 53.41 9.64
C ARG A 8 -31.70 53.80 10.69
N ARG A 9 -32.07 55.08 10.75
CA ARG A 9 -33.16 55.56 11.62
C ARG A 9 -34.51 55.00 11.18
N GLU A 10 -34.78 55.02 9.88
CA GLU A 10 -36.05 54.54 9.35
C GLU A 10 -36.18 53.02 9.45
N ILE A 11 -35.10 52.27 9.24
CA ILE A 11 -35.04 50.82 9.52
C ILE A 11 -35.37 50.54 10.99
N SER A 12 -34.79 51.29 11.92
CA SER A 12 -35.07 51.11 13.36
C SER A 12 -36.51 51.44 13.72
N ARG A 13 -37.10 52.47 13.09
CA ARG A 13 -38.49 52.88 13.33
C ARG A 13 -39.46 51.81 12.85
N LEU A 14 -39.27 51.28 11.64
CA LEU A 14 -40.10 50.22 11.08
C LEU A 14 -39.91 48.91 11.86
N HIS A 15 -38.67 48.58 12.25
CA HIS A 15 -38.38 47.40 13.07
C HIS A 15 -39.05 47.48 14.46
N SER A 16 -39.05 48.66 15.07
CA SER A 16 -39.78 48.88 16.33
C SER A 16 -41.30 48.70 16.15
N ARG A 17 -41.86 49.16 15.02
CA ARG A 17 -43.28 48.93 14.66
C ARG A 17 -43.58 47.46 14.39
N LEU A 18 -42.62 46.71 13.85
CA LEU A 18 -42.71 45.27 13.68
C LEU A 18 -42.78 44.56 15.04
N LEU A 19 -41.88 44.89 15.97
CA LEU A 19 -41.84 44.27 17.30
C LEU A 19 -43.16 44.43 18.08
N ILE A 20 -43.84 45.57 17.91
CA ILE A 20 -45.16 45.83 18.51
C ILE A 20 -46.34 45.34 17.64
N ARG A 21 -46.06 44.60 16.56
CA ARG A 21 -47.04 44.05 15.59
C ARG A 21 -47.96 45.10 14.95
N GLN A 22 -47.47 46.32 14.77
CA GLN A 22 -48.18 47.44 14.13
C GLN A 22 -47.58 47.81 12.76
N LEU A 23 -46.74 46.94 12.20
CA LEU A 23 -46.27 47.07 10.84
C LEU A 23 -47.37 46.60 9.89
N ASN A 24 -47.71 47.42 8.90
CA ASN A 24 -48.59 47.00 7.81
C ASN A 24 -47.70 46.57 6.63
N PRO A 25 -47.53 45.25 6.37
CA PRO A 25 -46.52 44.77 5.44
C PRO A 25 -46.78 45.17 3.99
N GLU A 26 -48.05 45.22 3.57
CA GLU A 26 -48.43 45.59 2.20
C GLU A 26 -48.21 47.09 1.92
N ALA A 27 -48.52 47.95 2.89
CA ALA A 27 -48.39 49.40 2.73
C ALA A 27 -46.93 49.89 2.86
N GLU A 28 -46.10 49.19 3.64
CA GLU A 28 -44.71 49.56 3.87
C GLU A 28 -43.74 48.74 2.98
N LYS A 29 -44.26 47.89 2.08
CA LYS A 29 -43.48 46.96 1.25
C LYS A 29 -42.42 47.64 0.40
N GLU A 30 -42.88 48.55 -0.45
CA GLU A 30 -42.03 49.30 -1.38
C GLU A 30 -40.99 50.13 -0.62
N LYS A 31 -41.39 50.65 0.55
CA LYS A 31 -40.51 51.42 1.43
C LYS A 31 -39.41 50.57 2.04
N ILE A 32 -39.73 49.35 2.50
CA ILE A 32 -38.76 48.43 3.10
C ILE A 32 -37.77 47.90 2.04
N LEU A 33 -38.24 47.66 0.81
CA LEU A 33 -37.38 47.29 -0.32
C LEU A 33 -36.41 48.42 -0.68
N LYS A 34 -36.90 49.67 -0.74
CA LYS A 34 -36.04 50.84 -0.99
C LYS A 34 -34.98 51.02 0.11
N LEU A 35 -35.35 50.84 1.37
CA LEU A 35 -34.41 50.89 2.49
C LEU A 35 -33.33 49.80 2.41
N ALA A 36 -33.62 48.65 1.78
CA ALA A 36 -32.65 47.61 1.56
C ALA A 36 -31.61 47.98 0.51
N GLU A 37 -32.06 48.60 -0.59
CA GLU A 37 -31.16 49.15 -1.61
C GLU A 37 -30.31 50.28 -1.04
N ASP A 38 -30.91 51.20 -0.28
CA ASP A 38 -30.20 52.32 0.36
C ASP A 38 -29.15 51.83 1.38
N LEU A 39 -29.45 50.78 2.16
CA LEU A 39 -28.49 50.21 3.12
C LEU A 39 -27.34 49.46 2.42
N ALA A 40 -27.61 48.78 1.30
CA ALA A 40 -26.58 48.14 0.49
C ALA A 40 -25.62 49.19 -0.11
N ASN A 41 -26.15 50.31 -0.61
CA ASN A 41 -25.35 51.43 -1.09
C ASN A 41 -24.48 52.06 0.02
N GLU A 42 -25.00 52.19 1.25
CA GLU A 42 -24.20 52.64 2.40
C GLU A 42 -23.09 51.65 2.78
N HIS A 43 -23.35 50.34 2.69
CA HIS A 43 -22.35 49.31 2.90
C HIS A 43 -21.22 49.43 1.87
N ASP A 44 -21.56 49.52 0.59
CA ASP A 44 -20.56 49.58 -0.47
C ASP A 44 -19.74 50.89 -0.41
N GLN A 45 -20.33 52.01 0.03
CA GLN A 45 -19.59 53.25 0.27
C GLN A 45 -18.57 53.16 1.40
N ILE A 46 -18.90 52.47 2.50
CA ILE A 46 -17.97 52.28 3.62
C ILE A 46 -16.81 51.37 3.21
N TRP A 47 -17.12 50.29 2.48
CA TRP A 47 -16.12 49.30 2.03
C TRP A 47 -15.33 49.71 0.80
N SER A 48 -15.74 50.76 0.08
CA SER A 48 -14.98 51.36 -1.04
C SER A 48 -14.17 52.59 -0.64
N SER A 49 -14.23 53.02 0.62
CA SER A 49 -13.43 54.15 1.10
C SER A 49 -11.95 53.74 1.24
N ASN A 50 -11.01 54.67 0.99
CA ASN A 50 -9.55 54.44 1.06
C ASN A 50 -9.04 54.16 2.50
N THR A 51 -9.93 54.08 3.48
CA THR A 51 -9.66 53.89 4.91
C THR A 51 -10.38 52.63 5.36
N GLU A 52 -9.68 51.73 6.05
CA GLU A 52 -10.29 50.50 6.57
C GLU A 52 -11.44 50.83 7.53
N PRO A 53 -12.62 50.19 7.39
CA PRO A 53 -13.76 50.41 8.26
C PRO A 53 -13.43 50.07 9.71
N THR A 54 -13.85 50.93 10.63
CA THR A 54 -13.65 50.67 12.07
C THR A 54 -14.54 49.53 12.55
N THR A 55 -14.12 48.81 13.60
CA THR A 55 -14.93 47.73 14.21
C THR A 55 -16.32 48.20 14.61
N GLU A 56 -16.46 49.45 15.07
CA GLU A 56 -17.76 50.06 15.38
C GLU A 56 -18.67 50.21 14.15
N GLU A 57 -18.12 50.49 12.96
CA GLU A 57 -18.90 50.63 11.72
C GLU A 57 -19.37 49.27 11.22
N ILE A 58 -18.53 48.25 11.34
CA ILE A 58 -18.85 46.85 11.01
C ILE A 58 -19.98 46.33 11.90
N ASP A 59 -19.88 46.54 13.21
CA ASP A 59 -20.90 46.10 14.17
C ASP A 59 -22.23 46.84 13.96
N LYS A 60 -22.19 48.16 13.76
CA LYS A 60 -23.39 48.95 13.46
C LYS A 60 -24.05 48.48 12.17
N MET A 61 -23.28 48.24 11.11
CA MET A 61 -23.82 47.78 9.82
C MET A 61 -24.51 46.42 9.96
N SER A 62 -23.88 45.47 10.65
CA SER A 62 -24.44 44.14 10.93
C SER A 62 -25.76 44.21 11.70
N GLN A 63 -25.86 45.11 12.69
CA GLN A 63 -27.10 45.31 13.45
C GLN A 63 -28.26 45.84 12.60
N TYR A 64 -28.01 46.73 11.63
CA TYR A 64 -29.05 47.24 10.74
C TYR A 64 -29.44 46.25 9.65
N GLN A 65 -28.49 45.44 9.16
CA GLN A 65 -28.77 44.34 8.23
C GLN A 65 -29.71 43.29 8.85
N GLU A 66 -29.53 42.94 10.13
CA GLU A 66 -30.42 41.99 10.81
C GLU A 66 -31.83 42.56 10.99
N LYS A 67 -31.95 43.81 11.45
CA LYS A 67 -33.26 44.48 11.60
C LYS A 67 -34.01 44.59 10.28
N LEU A 68 -33.31 44.85 9.19
CA LEU A 68 -33.89 44.93 7.85
C LEU A 68 -34.30 43.54 7.33
N ARG A 69 -33.55 42.48 7.64
CA ARG A 69 -33.93 41.10 7.31
C ARG A 69 -35.26 40.71 7.94
N GLU A 70 -35.46 41.03 9.21
CA GLU A 70 -36.72 40.77 9.90
C GLU A 70 -37.90 41.54 9.27
N LEU A 71 -37.67 42.79 8.84
CA LEU A 71 -38.69 43.58 8.12
C LEU A 71 -39.03 43.00 6.74
N LEU A 72 -38.01 42.54 5.99
CA LEU A 72 -38.20 41.94 4.67
C LEU A 72 -38.96 40.61 4.74
N GLN A 73 -38.80 39.84 5.81
CA GLN A 73 -39.51 38.57 6.03
C GLN A 73 -41.04 38.74 6.13
N GLU A 74 -41.50 39.91 6.59
CA GLU A 74 -42.93 40.21 6.77
C GLU A 74 -43.56 40.79 5.51
N VAL A 75 -42.77 41.56 4.75
CA VAL A 75 -43.17 42.28 3.53
C VAL A 75 -43.21 41.38 2.30
N ASP A 76 -42.28 40.45 2.22
CA ASP A 76 -42.24 39.45 1.17
C ASP A 76 -42.27 38.09 1.85
N PRO A 77 -43.48 37.59 2.19
CA PRO A 77 -43.61 36.21 2.59
C PRO A 77 -43.26 35.36 1.37
N LYS A 78 -41.97 35.04 1.20
CA LYS A 78 -41.55 33.83 0.52
C LYS A 78 -42.51 32.73 0.96
N PRO A 79 -43.06 31.96 0.02
CA PRO A 79 -44.27 31.17 0.20
C PRO A 79 -44.22 30.49 1.55
N LYS A 80 -45.22 30.80 2.39
CA LYS A 80 -45.39 30.24 3.72
C LYS A 80 -45.09 28.75 3.63
N ILE A 81 -43.97 28.32 4.19
CA ILE A 81 -43.88 26.98 4.75
C ILE A 81 -44.92 27.00 5.85
N SER A 82 -46.11 26.54 5.49
CA SER A 82 -47.23 26.39 6.39
C SER A 82 -46.75 25.58 7.57
N THR A 83 -46.62 26.23 8.72
CA THR A 83 -46.86 25.54 9.98
C THR A 83 -48.22 24.88 9.82
N ASN A 84 -48.27 23.56 10.04
CA ASN A 84 -49.43 22.68 9.86
C ASN A 84 -49.71 22.19 8.42
N ALA A 85 -48.76 21.50 7.82
CA ALA A 85 -49.08 20.27 7.11
C ALA A 85 -48.01 19.23 7.45
N ALA A 86 -48.42 18.21 8.20
CA ALA A 86 -47.65 16.99 8.34
C ALA A 86 -47.58 16.31 6.96
N ALA A 87 -46.62 16.74 6.15
CA ALA A 87 -46.14 16.04 4.97
C ALA A 87 -44.61 16.16 5.01
N GLU A 88 -44.07 15.31 5.87
CA GLU A 88 -42.72 14.73 5.80
C GLU A 88 -41.71 15.55 4.99
N ILE A 89 -40.92 16.36 5.72
CA ILE A 89 -39.45 16.40 5.50
C ILE A 89 -39.08 15.00 5.02
N PRO A 90 -38.40 14.79 3.88
CA PRO A 90 -37.89 13.47 3.56
C PRO A 90 -37.19 13.01 4.82
N LYS A 91 -37.80 12.04 5.53
CA LYS A 91 -37.39 11.57 6.85
C LYS A 91 -36.17 10.70 6.62
N ILE A 92 -35.16 11.24 5.96
CA ILE A 92 -33.83 10.75 6.12
C ILE A 92 -33.47 11.29 7.51
N LYS A 93 -33.84 10.51 8.53
CA LYS A 93 -33.19 10.55 9.84
C LYS A 93 -31.74 10.18 9.58
N ILE A 94 -30.99 11.09 8.97
CA ILE A 94 -29.56 10.93 8.82
C ILE A 94 -29.05 11.05 10.24
N LYS A 95 -28.68 9.90 10.80
CA LYS A 95 -28.08 9.80 12.10
C LYS A 95 -26.79 9.06 11.90
N PHE A 96 -25.70 9.67 12.30
CA PHE A 96 -24.45 8.98 12.43
C PHE A 96 -24.45 8.21 13.74
N SER A 97 -24.20 6.90 13.69
CA SER A 97 -24.20 6.03 14.86
C SER A 97 -23.01 6.28 15.79
N GLY A 98 -22.01 7.06 15.34
CA GLY A 98 -20.70 7.16 16.00
C GLY A 98 -19.79 5.95 15.73
N LYS A 99 -20.24 4.98 14.91
CA LYS A 99 -19.45 3.82 14.52
C LYS A 99 -18.81 4.05 13.16
N LYS A 100 -17.55 3.65 13.05
CA LYS A 100 -16.74 3.81 11.84
C LYS A 100 -17.33 3.18 10.57
N GLN A 101 -17.89 1.97 10.71
CA GLN A 101 -18.52 1.22 9.63
C GLN A 101 -19.68 1.95 8.94
N ASP A 102 -20.36 2.86 9.65
CA ASP A 102 -21.56 3.54 9.15
C ASP A 102 -21.23 4.91 8.52
N TRP A 103 -19.95 5.33 8.56
CA TRP A 103 -19.53 6.68 8.17
C TRP A 103 -19.62 6.92 6.66
N ALA A 104 -19.21 5.97 5.82
CA ALA A 104 -19.30 6.10 4.36
C ALA A 104 -20.76 6.18 3.88
N SER A 105 -21.64 5.36 4.48
CA SER A 105 -23.08 5.41 4.23
C SER A 105 -23.69 6.71 4.75
N PHE A 106 -23.23 7.21 5.88
CA PHE A 106 -23.66 8.51 6.41
C PHE A 106 -23.27 9.68 5.49
N LEU A 107 -22.01 9.76 5.05
CA LEU A 107 -21.53 10.83 4.18
C LEU A 107 -22.26 10.86 2.84
N SER A 108 -22.43 9.71 2.20
CA SER A 108 -23.16 9.63 0.93
C SER A 108 -24.62 10.07 1.08
N LEU A 109 -25.30 9.65 2.14
CA LEU A 109 -26.66 10.11 2.45
C LEU A 109 -26.71 11.61 2.79
N PHE A 110 -25.70 12.12 3.51
CA PHE A 110 -25.57 13.53 3.85
C PHE A 110 -25.35 14.40 2.61
N GLU A 111 -24.45 14.02 1.71
CA GLU A 111 -24.17 14.73 0.46
C GLU A 111 -25.39 14.75 -0.47
N ILE A 112 -26.10 13.62 -0.59
CA ILE A 112 -27.33 13.54 -1.39
C ILE A 112 -28.43 14.42 -0.79
N ALA A 113 -28.62 14.35 0.53
CA ALA A 113 -29.67 15.11 1.21
C ALA A 113 -29.37 16.61 1.31
N THR A 114 -28.09 17.00 1.23
CA THR A 114 -27.67 18.41 1.33
C THR A 114 -27.24 19.02 0.00
N ARG A 115 -27.45 18.33 -1.12
CA ARG A 115 -27.07 18.80 -2.47
C ARG A 115 -27.63 20.20 -2.79
N GLU A 116 -28.86 20.47 -2.37
CA GLU A 116 -29.56 21.74 -2.59
C GLU A 116 -29.65 22.61 -1.32
N ALA A 117 -29.03 22.19 -0.22
CA ALA A 117 -29.11 22.87 1.07
C ALA A 117 -28.09 24.02 1.19
N SER A 118 -28.49 25.11 1.83
CA SER A 118 -27.62 26.23 2.19
C SER A 118 -26.52 25.81 3.19
N PRO A 119 -25.42 26.56 3.31
CA PRO A 119 -24.36 26.27 4.29
C PRO A 119 -24.86 26.15 5.74
N GLN A 120 -25.86 26.96 6.11
CA GLN A 120 -26.47 26.97 7.44
C GLN A 120 -27.36 25.74 7.67
N GLU A 121 -28.10 25.32 6.64
CA GLU A 121 -28.90 24.08 6.68
C GLU A 121 -28.01 22.84 6.73
N LYS A 122 -26.91 22.82 5.96
CA LYS A 122 -25.88 21.78 6.01
C LYS A 122 -25.31 21.64 7.42
N PHE A 123 -24.99 22.75 8.07
CA PHE A 123 -24.49 22.77 9.44
C PHE A 123 -25.53 22.22 10.43
N LEU A 124 -26.79 22.64 10.31
CA LEU A 124 -27.86 22.17 11.20
C LEU A 124 -28.16 20.67 11.00
N ILE A 125 -28.16 20.18 9.76
CA ILE A 125 -28.35 18.76 9.43
C ILE A 125 -27.18 17.94 10.00
N LEU A 126 -25.94 18.39 9.80
CA LEU A 126 -24.73 17.72 10.29
C LEU A 126 -24.72 17.66 11.82
N THR A 127 -24.92 18.79 12.49
CA THR A 127 -24.91 18.86 13.96
C THR A 127 -26.06 18.07 14.59
N ASN A 128 -27.23 17.99 13.97
CA ASN A 128 -28.33 17.16 14.45
C ASN A 128 -28.13 15.67 14.19
N ALA A 129 -27.42 15.32 13.12
CA ALA A 129 -27.13 13.94 12.77
C ALA A 129 -26.04 13.30 13.63
N LEU A 130 -25.15 14.10 14.23
CA LEU A 130 -24.05 13.60 15.06
C LEU A 130 -24.50 13.22 16.49
N PRO A 131 -23.88 12.20 17.11
CA PRO A 131 -24.03 11.91 18.54
C PRO A 131 -23.48 13.02 19.44
N ASN A 132 -24.09 13.23 20.61
CA ASN A 132 -23.70 14.29 21.56
C ASN A 132 -22.22 14.27 21.99
N HIS A 133 -21.58 13.09 22.02
CA HIS A 133 -20.17 12.97 22.38
C HIS A 133 -19.23 13.50 21.29
N LEU A 134 -19.69 13.61 20.04
CA LEU A 134 -18.93 14.19 18.93
C LEU A 134 -19.21 15.68 18.74
N LYS A 135 -20.25 16.24 19.38
CA LYS A 135 -20.61 17.66 19.25
C LYS A 135 -19.77 18.60 20.12
N ARG A 136 -19.07 18.08 21.12
CA ARG A 136 -18.41 18.89 22.16
C ARG A 136 -17.21 19.69 21.66
N ASP A 137 -16.53 19.21 20.61
CA ASP A 137 -15.24 19.76 20.16
C ASP A 137 -15.35 20.51 18.82
N HIS A 138 -16.57 20.83 18.37
CA HIS A 138 -16.82 21.42 17.06
C HIS A 138 -17.24 22.90 17.14
N PRO A 139 -16.87 23.72 16.14
CA PRO A 139 -17.20 25.14 16.10
C PRO A 139 -18.71 25.37 16.17
N THR A 140 -19.12 26.37 16.97
CA THR A 140 -20.52 26.72 17.25
C THR A 140 -21.15 27.63 16.18
N THR A 141 -20.35 28.10 15.21
CA THR A 141 -20.81 29.04 14.18
C THR A 141 -21.31 28.30 12.92
N PRO A 142 -22.55 28.56 12.47
CA PRO A 142 -23.09 27.96 11.25
C PRO A 142 -22.55 28.66 9.99
N ASN A 143 -21.34 28.33 9.57
CA ASN A 143 -20.75 28.79 8.30
C ASN A 143 -20.23 27.59 7.47
N ALA A 144 -19.98 27.81 6.16
CA ALA A 144 -19.50 26.76 5.25
C ALA A 144 -18.18 26.15 5.72
N GLU A 145 -17.28 27.00 6.22
CA GLU A 145 -15.98 26.60 6.76
C GLU A 145 -16.12 25.67 7.99
N SER A 146 -17.10 25.91 8.87
CA SER A 146 -17.38 25.05 10.02
C SER A 146 -17.92 23.69 9.60
N VAL A 147 -18.75 23.64 8.55
CA VAL A 147 -19.22 22.36 7.98
C VAL A 147 -18.04 21.54 7.46
N GLU A 148 -17.15 22.17 6.69
CA GLU A 148 -15.94 21.51 6.18
C GLU A 148 -15.00 21.07 7.30
N ASN A 149 -14.77 21.92 8.31
CA ASN A 149 -13.93 21.59 9.46
C ASN A 149 -14.47 20.40 10.26
N ILE A 150 -15.78 20.32 10.47
CA ILE A 150 -16.43 19.20 11.15
C ILE A 150 -16.30 17.92 10.32
N ILE A 151 -16.58 17.98 9.02
CA ILE A 151 -16.45 16.82 8.12
C ILE A 151 -15.00 16.34 8.06
N ASN A 152 -14.02 17.24 8.00
CA ASN A 152 -12.60 16.89 7.96
C ASN A 152 -12.14 16.25 9.29
N ALA A 153 -12.50 16.82 10.43
CA ALA A 153 -12.19 16.24 11.74
C ALA A 153 -12.80 14.84 11.93
N LEU A 154 -14.05 14.66 11.48
CA LEU A 154 -14.72 13.37 11.50
C LEU A 154 -14.17 12.42 10.44
N ASN A 155 -13.68 12.90 9.30
CA ASN A 155 -12.97 12.08 8.31
C ASN A 155 -11.62 11.56 8.84
N ILE A 156 -10.92 12.31 9.68
CA ILE A 156 -9.68 11.81 10.32
C ILE A 156 -10.00 10.65 11.28
N THR A 157 -11.17 10.68 11.93
CA THR A 157 -11.54 9.74 13.00
C THR A 157 -12.36 8.55 12.48
N PHE A 158 -13.41 8.84 11.73
CA PHE A 158 -14.45 7.94 11.23
C PHE A 158 -14.49 7.84 9.71
N GLY A 159 -13.86 8.79 9.00
CA GLY A 159 -13.51 8.67 7.58
C GLY A 159 -13.12 7.26 7.25
N PRO A 160 -13.46 6.79 6.05
CA PRO A 160 -13.21 5.40 5.69
C PRO A 160 -11.79 5.06 6.15
N ILE A 161 -11.71 4.18 7.17
CA ILE A 161 -10.81 3.05 6.98
C ILE A 161 -11.38 2.50 5.69
N ASP A 162 -10.70 2.87 4.60
CA ASP A 162 -10.48 1.91 3.57
C ASP A 162 -11.68 1.70 2.62
N ASN A 163 -11.72 2.46 1.51
CA ASN A 163 -11.87 1.83 0.19
C ASN A 163 -10.51 1.24 -0.27
N ASN A 164 -9.61 0.98 0.67
CA ASN A 164 -8.17 0.97 0.55
C ASN A 164 -7.60 -0.42 0.85
N GLN A 165 -8.09 -1.52 0.25
CA GLN A 165 -7.46 -2.85 0.46
C GLN A 165 -5.93 -2.72 0.59
N THR A 166 -5.32 -1.83 -0.19
CA THR A 166 -4.00 -1.21 -0.01
C THR A 166 -3.51 -0.87 1.42
N LEU A 167 -4.16 0.00 2.23
CA LEU A 167 -3.69 0.37 3.57
C LEU A 167 -3.87 -0.76 4.59
N ASP A 168 -4.99 -1.49 4.57
CA ASP A 168 -5.14 -2.72 5.37
C ASP A 168 -4.09 -3.78 4.97
N ILE A 169 -3.79 -3.92 3.67
CA ILE A 169 -2.68 -4.75 3.18
C ILE A 169 -1.35 -4.24 3.73
N VAL A 170 -1.10 -2.93 3.77
CA VAL A 170 0.13 -2.38 4.37
C VAL A 170 0.17 -2.72 5.86
N GLU A 171 -0.91 -2.54 6.62
CA GLU A 171 -0.95 -2.84 8.05
C GLU A 171 -0.79 -4.33 8.36
N ARG A 172 -1.28 -5.23 7.50
CA ARG A 172 -1.12 -6.68 7.62
C ARG A 172 0.17 -7.20 7.00
N PHE A 173 0.85 -6.39 6.20
CA PHE A 173 2.08 -6.78 5.55
C PHE A 173 3.14 -7.10 6.61
N ASN A 174 3.64 -8.33 6.55
CA ASN A 174 4.73 -8.79 7.39
C ASN A 174 5.65 -9.69 6.55
N PRO A 175 6.84 -9.21 6.18
CA PRO A 175 7.79 -10.01 5.42
C PRO A 175 8.29 -11.19 6.27
N GLY A 176 8.41 -12.37 5.67
CA GLY A 176 9.07 -13.51 6.33
C GLY A 176 10.56 -13.21 6.57
N SER A 177 11.17 -13.80 7.60
CA SER A 177 12.55 -13.52 8.01
C SER A 177 13.62 -13.71 6.91
N LYS A 178 13.33 -14.53 5.89
CA LYS A 178 14.19 -14.79 4.72
C LYS A 178 13.85 -13.96 3.49
N THR A 179 12.85 -13.07 3.55
CA THR A 179 12.45 -12.29 2.38
C THR A 179 13.50 -11.20 2.05
N PRO A 180 13.93 -11.10 0.78
CA PRO A 180 14.89 -10.07 0.38
C PRO A 180 14.32 -8.66 0.57
N LEU A 181 15.20 -7.70 0.94
CA LEU A 181 14.84 -6.30 1.08
C LEU A 181 14.24 -5.71 -0.22
N SER A 182 14.69 -6.18 -1.39
CA SER A 182 14.16 -5.78 -2.70
C SER A 182 12.70 -6.17 -2.90
N SER A 183 12.29 -7.36 -2.46
CA SER A 183 10.90 -7.79 -2.50
C SER A 183 10.02 -6.97 -1.55
N THR A 184 10.51 -6.74 -0.33
CA THR A 184 9.81 -5.93 0.69
C THR A 184 9.65 -4.48 0.25
N SER A 185 10.74 -3.87 -0.21
CA SER A 185 10.77 -2.50 -0.72
C SER A 185 9.88 -2.33 -1.95
N GLY A 186 9.97 -3.25 -2.93
CA GLY A 186 9.13 -3.23 -4.12
C GLY A 186 7.63 -3.36 -3.80
N LYS A 187 7.26 -4.19 -2.82
CA LYS A 187 5.86 -4.34 -2.42
C LYS A 187 5.32 -3.08 -1.75
N LEU A 188 6.09 -2.46 -0.84
CA LEU A 188 5.70 -1.20 -0.21
C LEU A 188 5.60 -0.06 -1.24
N CYS A 189 6.52 0.00 -2.20
CA CYS A 189 6.48 0.96 -3.29
C CYS A 189 5.19 0.84 -4.12
N ALA A 190 4.82 -0.37 -4.53
CA ALA A 190 3.58 -0.62 -5.27
C ALA A 190 2.34 -0.20 -4.46
N LEU A 191 2.30 -0.52 -3.17
CA LEU A 191 1.20 -0.14 -2.28
C LEU A 191 1.13 1.38 -2.08
N TYR A 192 2.26 2.08 -2.03
CA TYR A 192 2.29 3.54 -1.91
C TYR A 192 1.67 4.21 -3.14
N TYR A 193 2.12 3.87 -4.35
CA TYR A 193 1.54 4.46 -5.57
C TYR A 193 0.09 4.06 -5.80
N GLN A 194 -0.30 2.85 -5.38
CA GLN A 194 -1.70 2.42 -5.35
C GLN A 194 -2.53 3.25 -4.36
N ALA A 195 -1.97 3.68 -3.24
CA ALA A 195 -2.64 4.55 -2.27
C ALA A 195 -2.81 5.97 -2.83
N VAL A 196 -1.77 6.52 -3.45
CA VAL A 196 -1.79 7.85 -4.06
C VAL A 196 -2.79 7.93 -5.22
N SER A 197 -2.78 6.95 -6.14
CA SER A 197 -3.70 6.90 -7.29
C SER A 197 -5.17 6.79 -6.91
N ARG A 198 -5.47 6.30 -5.70
CA ARG A 198 -6.83 6.24 -5.13
C ARG A 198 -7.26 7.53 -4.44
N GLY A 199 -6.40 8.56 -4.43
CA GLY A 199 -6.70 9.85 -3.80
C GLY A 199 -6.78 9.78 -2.27
N ILE A 200 -6.08 8.82 -1.65
CA ILE A 200 -6.04 8.72 -0.18
C ILE A 200 -5.31 9.94 0.39
N ASN A 201 -5.81 10.48 1.50
CA ASN A 201 -5.21 11.61 2.20
C ASN A 201 -3.73 11.34 2.55
N LYS A 202 -2.85 12.30 2.22
CA LYS A 202 -1.39 12.20 2.39
C LYS A 202 -0.97 11.95 3.84
N GLU A 203 -1.59 12.61 4.82
CA GLU A 203 -1.26 12.42 6.24
C GLU A 203 -1.59 11.00 6.73
N CYS A 204 -2.68 10.42 6.23
CA CYS A 204 -3.06 9.04 6.52
C CYS A 204 -2.05 8.04 5.93
N ILE A 205 -1.63 8.25 4.68
CA ILE A 205 -0.58 7.44 4.05
C ILE A 205 0.70 7.55 4.87
N ASP A 206 1.13 8.78 5.20
CA ASP A 206 2.37 9.02 5.94
C ASP A 206 2.37 8.31 7.29
N ARG A 207 1.28 8.42 8.06
CA ARG A 207 1.15 7.77 9.37
C ARG A 207 1.23 6.25 9.28
N VAL A 208 0.48 5.63 8.36
CA VAL A 208 0.39 4.15 8.25
C VAL A 208 1.70 3.58 7.73
N PHE A 209 2.25 4.15 6.66
CA PHE A 209 3.48 3.65 6.05
C PHE A 209 4.69 3.86 6.96
N LYS A 210 4.86 5.03 7.59
CA LYS A 210 5.99 5.26 8.52
C LYS A 210 5.95 4.27 9.68
N LYS A 211 4.79 4.08 10.31
CA LYS A 211 4.61 3.11 11.38
C LYS A 211 4.99 1.69 10.92
N LYS A 212 4.52 1.27 9.75
CA LYS A 212 4.79 -0.08 9.24
C LYS A 212 6.26 -0.27 8.84
N ILE A 213 6.88 0.71 8.18
CA ILE A 213 8.30 0.68 7.81
C ILE A 213 9.17 0.53 9.07
N LEU A 214 8.88 1.28 10.13
CA LEU A 214 9.58 1.17 11.40
C LEU A 214 9.44 -0.22 12.06
N GLN A 215 8.32 -0.91 11.83
CA GLN A 215 8.07 -2.24 12.39
C GLN A 215 8.78 -3.37 11.64
N ILE A 216 8.84 -3.29 10.30
CA ILE A 216 9.32 -4.41 9.48
C ILE A 216 10.80 -4.31 9.10
N MET A 217 11.38 -3.11 9.17
CA MET A 217 12.72 -2.89 8.64
C MET A 217 13.80 -3.14 9.69
N PRO A 218 14.91 -3.81 9.32
CA PRO A 218 16.07 -3.92 10.18
C PRO A 218 16.66 -2.55 10.53
N PHE A 219 17.19 -2.42 11.75
CA PHE A 219 17.81 -1.19 12.25
C PHE A 219 18.91 -0.63 11.33
N SER A 220 19.69 -1.53 10.71
CA SER A 220 20.74 -1.17 9.75
C SER A 220 20.22 -0.44 8.51
N VAL A 221 18.98 -0.74 8.10
CA VAL A 221 18.30 -0.08 6.99
C VAL A 221 17.64 1.21 7.48
N LEU A 222 16.97 1.18 8.64
CA LEU A 222 16.28 2.35 9.21
C LEU A 222 17.21 3.56 9.40
N ASN A 223 18.45 3.35 9.83
CA ASN A 223 19.43 4.43 10.01
C ASN A 223 19.82 5.15 8.71
N GLN A 224 19.56 4.54 7.55
CA GLN A 224 19.86 5.10 6.24
C GLN A 224 18.65 5.79 5.61
N LEU A 225 17.47 5.72 6.25
CA LEU A 225 16.22 6.26 5.71
C LEU A 225 15.95 7.68 6.22
N PRO A 226 15.41 8.57 5.37
CA PRO A 226 14.99 9.91 5.76
C PRO A 226 13.63 9.87 6.48
N ILE A 227 13.57 9.28 7.68
CA ILE A 227 12.31 8.99 8.42
C ILE A 227 11.48 10.25 8.71
N ASN A 228 12.13 11.40 8.83
CA ASN A 228 11.49 12.69 9.09
C ASN A 228 10.84 13.33 7.84
N ASN A 229 11.13 12.79 6.66
CA ASN A 229 10.61 13.31 5.38
C ASN A 229 9.31 12.59 4.99
N ASP A 230 8.73 13.00 3.86
CA ASP A 230 7.54 12.38 3.28
C ASP A 230 7.79 10.91 2.89
N VAL A 231 6.75 10.07 2.94
CA VAL A 231 6.87 8.63 2.64
C VAL A 231 7.41 8.38 1.23
N GLU A 232 7.13 9.25 0.27
CA GLU A 232 7.70 9.15 -1.08
C GLU A 232 9.24 9.10 -1.08
N MET A 233 9.87 9.99 -0.31
CA MET A 233 11.34 10.03 -0.20
C MET A 233 11.88 8.79 0.49
N ILE A 234 11.16 8.28 1.49
CA ILE A 234 11.51 7.05 2.21
C ILE A 234 11.45 5.85 1.26
N ILE A 235 10.37 5.70 0.49
CA ILE A 235 10.17 4.61 -0.48
C ILE A 235 11.26 4.64 -1.56
N ASN A 236 11.59 5.81 -2.11
CA ASN A 236 12.64 5.95 -3.10
C ASN A 236 14.01 5.56 -2.54
N LYS A 237 14.34 5.99 -1.31
CA LYS A 237 15.61 5.61 -0.66
C LYS A 237 15.67 4.12 -0.35
N MET A 238 14.56 3.51 0.06
CA MET A 238 14.46 2.07 0.27
C MET A 238 14.71 1.28 -1.03
N ALA A 239 14.19 1.75 -2.17
CA ALA A 239 14.41 1.13 -3.46
C ALA A 239 15.89 1.19 -3.86
N GLU A 240 16.56 2.34 -3.64
CA GLU A 240 17.99 2.52 -3.88
C GLU A 240 18.83 1.56 -3.02
N ILE A 241 18.59 1.50 -1.71
CA ILE A 241 19.32 0.60 -0.80
C ILE A 241 19.15 -0.86 -1.22
N ALA A 242 17.91 -1.26 -1.55
CA ALA A 242 17.63 -2.61 -1.98
C ALA A 242 18.33 -2.99 -3.30
N HIS A 243 18.43 -2.04 -4.23
CA HIS A 243 19.15 -2.24 -5.49
C HIS A 243 20.65 -2.46 -5.25
N VAL A 244 21.29 -1.61 -4.44
CA VAL A 244 22.72 -1.71 -4.10
C VAL A 244 23.02 -3.04 -3.41
N GLN A 245 22.18 -3.46 -2.46
CA GLN A 245 22.35 -4.76 -1.78
C GLN A 245 22.20 -5.94 -2.75
N THR A 246 21.24 -5.88 -3.67
CA THR A 246 21.02 -6.94 -4.66
C THR A 246 22.24 -7.08 -5.59
N GLN A 247 22.75 -5.96 -6.12
CA GLN A 247 23.96 -5.96 -6.94
C GLN A 247 25.18 -6.50 -6.20
N ALA A 248 25.35 -6.13 -4.93
CA ALA A 248 26.45 -6.64 -4.11
C ALA A 248 26.36 -8.15 -3.87
N LEU A 249 25.14 -8.70 -3.69
CA LEU A 249 24.92 -10.13 -3.55
C LEU A 249 25.17 -10.89 -4.86
N GLU A 250 24.75 -10.34 -6.00
CA GLU A 250 25.01 -10.91 -7.32
C GLU A 250 26.52 -10.93 -7.64
N ALA A 251 27.23 -9.83 -7.36
CA ALA A 251 28.68 -9.77 -7.50
C ALA A 251 29.40 -10.81 -6.62
N LYS A 252 28.94 -11.00 -5.37
CA LYS A 252 29.46 -12.05 -4.48
C LYS A 252 29.19 -13.46 -5.03
N ARG A 253 28.00 -13.73 -5.56
CA ARG A 253 27.66 -15.01 -6.21
C ARG A 253 28.51 -15.28 -7.45
N ALA A 254 28.72 -14.27 -8.29
CA ALA A 254 29.58 -14.37 -9.47
C ALA A 254 31.03 -14.70 -9.08
N ASN A 255 31.55 -14.04 -8.04
CA ASN A 255 32.88 -14.33 -7.51
C ASN A 255 32.98 -15.72 -6.87
N GLN A 256 31.96 -16.19 -6.14
CA GLN A 256 31.93 -17.55 -5.60
C GLN A 256 31.90 -18.62 -6.70
N GLN A 257 31.14 -18.42 -7.77
CA GLN A 257 31.13 -19.33 -8.92
C GLN A 257 32.47 -19.35 -9.66
N GLN A 258 33.16 -18.20 -9.77
CA GLN A 258 34.53 -18.16 -10.31
C GLN A 258 35.53 -18.88 -9.38
N GLN A 259 35.41 -18.74 -8.07
CA GLN A 259 36.28 -19.41 -7.10
C GLN A 259 36.04 -20.93 -7.06
N GLN A 260 34.79 -21.40 -7.18
CA GLN A 260 34.48 -22.84 -7.30
C GLN A 260 35.00 -23.42 -8.62
N ARG A 261 34.93 -22.67 -9.73
CA ARG A 261 35.59 -23.04 -11.00
C ARG A 261 37.12 -23.08 -10.89
N SER A 262 37.71 -22.27 -10.02
CA SER A 262 39.16 -22.27 -9.73
C SER A 262 39.58 -23.41 -8.80
N SER A 263 38.70 -23.83 -7.87
CA SER A 263 38.88 -25.00 -7.00
C SER A 263 38.72 -26.32 -7.76
N TYR A 264 37.89 -26.34 -8.82
CA TYR A 264 38.03 -27.33 -9.90
C TYR A 264 39.12 -26.89 -10.89
N ARG A 265 40.34 -26.71 -10.39
CA ARG A 265 41.48 -27.17 -11.19
C ARG A 265 41.32 -28.70 -11.19
N PRO A 266 40.94 -29.37 -12.30
CA PRO A 266 41.45 -30.72 -12.44
C PRO A 266 42.94 -30.54 -12.23
N THR A 267 43.52 -31.24 -11.25
CA THR A 267 44.97 -31.33 -11.16
C THR A 267 45.40 -31.64 -12.58
N GLN A 268 45.96 -30.64 -13.28
CA GLN A 268 46.66 -30.86 -14.52
C GLN A 268 47.96 -31.53 -14.10
N HIS A 269 47.83 -32.77 -13.60
CA HIS A 269 48.86 -33.76 -13.74
C HIS A 269 48.97 -33.97 -15.24
N ASP A 270 49.87 -33.20 -15.84
CA ASP A 270 50.60 -33.53 -17.06
C ASP A 270 49.83 -34.45 -18.00
N ASN A 271 48.79 -33.89 -18.64
CA ASN A 271 48.05 -34.58 -19.67
C ASN A 271 48.78 -34.47 -21.02
N LYS A 272 50.11 -34.67 -21.00
CA LYS A 272 50.90 -34.90 -22.20
C LYS A 272 50.88 -36.42 -22.44
N ASN A 273 50.02 -36.85 -23.37
CA ASN A 273 50.03 -38.16 -24.03
C ASN A 273 49.69 -39.44 -23.22
N LYS A 274 48.62 -39.46 -22.41
CA LYS A 274 48.12 -40.75 -21.90
C LYS A 274 47.28 -41.49 -22.95
N LYS A 275 47.93 -42.41 -23.67
CA LYS A 275 47.30 -43.43 -24.51
C LYS A 275 46.41 -44.35 -23.65
N CYS A 276 45.30 -44.83 -24.20
CA CYS A 276 44.42 -45.82 -23.57
C CYS A 276 45.22 -47.03 -23.07
N ALA A 277 45.05 -47.38 -21.79
CA ALA A 277 45.81 -48.46 -21.16
C ALA A 277 45.44 -49.86 -21.68
N LEU A 278 44.36 -49.98 -22.46
CA LEU A 278 43.91 -51.23 -23.07
C LEU A 278 44.36 -51.37 -24.53
N CYS A 279 44.19 -50.34 -25.37
CA CYS A 279 44.50 -50.43 -26.81
C CYS A 279 45.61 -49.48 -27.28
N SER A 280 46.22 -48.73 -26.36
CA SER A 280 47.31 -47.79 -26.63
C SER A 280 47.00 -46.67 -27.65
N ARG A 281 45.71 -46.39 -27.92
CA ARG A 281 45.25 -45.26 -28.76
C ARG A 281 44.95 -44.04 -27.88
N SER A 282 45.14 -42.83 -28.39
CA SER A 282 44.94 -41.58 -27.64
C SER A 282 43.54 -40.95 -27.77
N ASN A 283 42.64 -41.55 -28.55
CA ASN A 283 41.32 -40.97 -28.86
C ASN A 283 40.24 -41.25 -27.81
N HIS A 284 40.54 -41.97 -26.72
CA HIS A 284 39.59 -42.26 -25.65
C HIS A 284 40.29 -42.67 -24.34
N ASN A 285 39.55 -42.58 -23.23
CA ASN A 285 39.94 -43.13 -21.94
C ASN A 285 39.74 -44.67 -21.91
N SER A 286 40.58 -45.41 -21.19
CA SER A 286 40.50 -46.86 -20.98
C SER A 286 39.10 -47.36 -20.59
N MET A 287 38.33 -46.59 -19.81
CA MET A 287 36.96 -46.94 -19.41
C MET A 287 35.97 -46.99 -20.59
N ALA A 288 36.24 -46.24 -21.65
CA ALA A 288 35.44 -46.19 -22.87
C ALA A 288 36.05 -47.02 -24.01
N CYS A 289 37.01 -47.91 -23.70
CA CYS A 289 37.68 -48.69 -24.73
C CYS A 289 36.74 -49.73 -25.36
N THR A 290 36.53 -49.59 -26.66
CA THR A 290 35.75 -50.52 -27.48
C THR A 290 36.61 -51.43 -28.35
N SER A 291 37.95 -51.30 -28.28
CA SER A 291 38.87 -52.15 -29.05
C SER A 291 38.84 -53.60 -28.53
N GLY A 292 38.58 -54.57 -29.41
CA GLY A 292 38.55 -56.00 -29.09
C GLY A 292 37.30 -56.45 -28.32
N SER A 293 37.26 -57.74 -27.92
CA SER A 293 36.20 -58.30 -27.08
C SER A 293 36.37 -57.92 -25.60
N ALA A 294 35.30 -57.99 -24.82
CA ALA A 294 35.35 -57.74 -23.37
C ALA A 294 36.34 -58.68 -22.66
N LYS A 295 36.34 -59.97 -23.02
CA LYS A 295 37.34 -60.96 -22.60
C LYS A 295 38.78 -60.55 -22.94
N SER A 296 39.02 -60.07 -24.16
CA SER A 296 40.36 -59.57 -24.58
C SER A 296 40.79 -58.36 -23.74
N ARG A 297 39.90 -57.37 -23.54
CA ARG A 297 40.17 -56.22 -22.69
C ARG A 297 40.45 -56.62 -21.23
N LYS A 298 39.72 -57.60 -20.70
CA LYS A 298 39.93 -58.13 -19.34
C LYS A 298 41.29 -58.80 -19.20
N GLN A 299 41.71 -59.59 -20.17
CA GLN A 299 43.05 -60.19 -20.20
C GLN A 299 44.16 -59.13 -20.31
N ILE A 300 43.97 -58.10 -21.13
CA ILE A 300 44.94 -57.00 -21.24
C ILE A 300 45.05 -56.24 -19.92
N ALA A 301 43.92 -55.95 -19.26
CA ALA A 301 43.91 -55.29 -17.95
C ALA A 301 44.66 -56.12 -16.90
N GLN A 302 44.44 -57.44 -16.86
CA GLN A 302 45.16 -58.35 -15.95
C GLN A 302 46.66 -58.38 -16.25
N ARG A 303 47.05 -58.55 -17.53
CA ARG A 303 48.46 -58.59 -17.94
C ARG A 303 49.20 -57.28 -17.62
N ARG A 304 48.52 -56.15 -17.69
CA ARG A 304 49.07 -54.82 -17.39
C ARG A 304 48.91 -54.40 -15.92
N GLY A 305 48.43 -55.29 -15.05
CA GLY A 305 48.28 -55.00 -13.62
C GLY A 305 47.28 -53.89 -13.30
N LEU A 306 46.26 -53.71 -14.13
CA LEU A 306 45.21 -52.70 -13.93
C LEU A 306 44.08 -53.24 -13.05
N CYS A 307 43.55 -52.38 -12.19
CA CYS A 307 42.36 -52.70 -11.41
C CYS A 307 41.15 -52.96 -12.32
N LEU A 308 40.47 -54.09 -12.14
CA LEU A 308 39.30 -54.44 -12.96
C LEU A 308 38.06 -53.58 -12.66
N LYS A 309 38.07 -52.80 -11.56
CA LYS A 309 37.00 -51.83 -11.24
C LYS A 309 37.22 -50.48 -11.93
N CYS A 310 38.39 -49.87 -11.78
CA CYS A 310 38.64 -48.50 -12.22
C CYS A 310 39.67 -48.36 -13.35
N LEU A 311 40.28 -49.47 -13.80
CA LEU A 311 41.34 -49.53 -14.82
C LEU A 311 42.59 -48.68 -14.52
N ARG A 312 42.81 -48.34 -13.25
CA ARG A 312 44.03 -47.66 -12.79
C ARG A 312 45.07 -48.69 -12.30
N PRO A 313 46.37 -48.38 -12.43
CA PRO A 313 47.42 -49.22 -11.86
C PRO A 313 47.48 -49.10 -10.33
N ASN A 314 48.36 -49.88 -9.70
CA ASN A 314 48.77 -49.82 -8.29
C ASN A 314 47.80 -50.36 -7.23
N HIS A 315 46.68 -50.96 -7.61
CA HIS A 315 45.81 -51.67 -6.65
C HIS A 315 44.99 -52.76 -7.34
N LYS A 316 44.55 -53.74 -6.54
CA LYS A 316 43.64 -54.80 -7.00
C LYS A 316 42.18 -54.39 -6.81
N ALA A 317 41.26 -55.15 -7.41
CA ALA A 317 39.82 -54.85 -7.38
C ALA A 317 39.22 -54.87 -5.95
N ASN A 318 39.75 -55.71 -5.05
CA ASN A 318 39.37 -55.79 -3.64
C ASN A 318 39.81 -54.56 -2.82
N GLU A 319 40.93 -53.94 -3.15
CA GLU A 319 41.50 -52.75 -2.49
C GLU A 319 41.01 -51.43 -3.11
N CYS A 320 40.16 -51.52 -4.14
CA CYS A 320 39.68 -50.37 -4.86
C CYS A 320 38.57 -49.66 -4.08
N ARG A 321 38.84 -48.41 -3.69
CA ARG A 321 37.87 -47.52 -3.05
C ARG A 321 36.88 -46.88 -4.02
N SER A 322 37.01 -47.13 -5.32
CA SER A 322 36.12 -46.55 -6.32
C SER A 322 34.75 -47.24 -6.31
N ASN A 323 33.69 -46.48 -6.12
CA ASN A 323 32.31 -46.95 -6.19
C ASN A 323 31.85 -47.07 -7.66
N ILE A 324 32.47 -47.98 -8.40
CA ILE A 324 32.16 -48.22 -9.82
C ILE A 324 31.31 -49.49 -9.94
N SER A 325 30.14 -49.35 -10.54
CA SER A 325 29.24 -50.44 -10.90
C SER A 325 29.05 -50.48 -12.42
N CYS A 326 29.03 -51.70 -12.96
CA CYS A 326 28.85 -51.95 -14.37
C CYS A 326 27.42 -51.59 -14.79
N VAL A 327 27.26 -50.78 -15.82
CA VAL A 327 25.92 -50.38 -16.29
C VAL A 327 25.13 -51.59 -16.84
N LYS A 328 25.82 -52.60 -17.38
CA LYS A 328 25.18 -53.78 -18.00
C LYS A 328 24.68 -54.82 -17.02
N CYS A 329 25.40 -55.04 -15.91
CA CYS A 329 25.08 -56.14 -14.99
C CYS A 329 25.14 -55.74 -13.51
N LYS A 330 25.31 -54.45 -13.22
CA LYS A 330 25.43 -53.86 -11.87
C LYS A 330 26.55 -54.42 -11.00
N GLY A 331 27.42 -55.27 -11.55
CA GLY A 331 28.58 -55.84 -10.84
C GLY A 331 29.72 -54.84 -10.68
N GLN A 332 30.59 -55.06 -9.70
CA GLN A 332 31.72 -54.16 -9.43
C GLN A 332 32.88 -54.39 -10.42
N HIS A 333 32.76 -53.87 -11.63
CA HIS A 333 33.81 -53.84 -12.65
C HIS A 333 33.57 -52.70 -13.65
N ALA A 334 34.61 -52.32 -14.39
CA ALA A 334 34.49 -51.37 -15.48
C ALA A 334 33.57 -51.92 -16.59
N THR A 335 32.58 -51.14 -17.03
CA THR A 335 31.56 -51.55 -18.01
C THR A 335 32.16 -52.11 -19.32
N CYS A 336 33.31 -51.59 -19.77
CA CYS A 336 34.00 -52.09 -20.96
C CYS A 336 34.55 -53.53 -20.82
N LEU A 337 34.72 -54.03 -19.60
CA LEU A 337 35.16 -55.40 -19.29
C LEU A 337 34.01 -56.38 -19.08
N CYS A 338 32.76 -55.93 -19.21
CA CYS A 338 31.59 -56.77 -18.97
C CYS A 338 31.35 -57.73 -20.14
N ASP A 339 31.34 -59.03 -19.85
CA ASP A 339 31.07 -60.09 -20.82
C ASP A 339 29.56 -60.38 -20.99
N LYS A 340 28.67 -59.78 -20.18
CA LYS A 340 27.22 -59.94 -20.33
C LYS A 340 26.67 -59.06 -21.46
N ALA A 341 25.85 -59.64 -22.33
CA ALA A 341 25.04 -58.88 -23.28
C ALA A 341 24.06 -57.97 -22.51
N THR A 342 23.78 -56.78 -23.04
CA THR A 342 22.84 -55.82 -22.45
C THR A 342 21.46 -56.47 -22.27
N ILE A 343 21.01 -56.60 -21.02
CA ILE A 343 19.59 -56.82 -20.75
C ILE A 343 18.94 -55.45 -20.94
N ASN A 344 18.27 -55.24 -22.07
CA ASN A 344 17.39 -54.09 -22.25
C ASN A 344 16.14 -54.35 -21.41
N THR A 345 16.09 -53.81 -20.19
CA THR A 345 14.86 -53.68 -19.42
C THR A 345 14.08 -52.50 -19.98
N SER A 346 13.33 -52.73 -21.06
CA SER A 346 12.40 -51.75 -21.65
C SER A 346 10.96 -52.27 -21.71
N GLU A 347 10.62 -53.31 -20.96
CA GLU A 347 9.24 -53.77 -20.79
C GLU A 347 9.08 -54.29 -19.34
N MET A 348 7.91 -54.03 -18.75
CA MET A 348 7.48 -54.27 -17.35
C MET A 348 7.59 -53.06 -16.40
N ALA A 349 6.71 -52.08 -16.62
CA ALA A 349 6.17 -51.23 -15.56
C ALA A 349 4.63 -51.21 -15.67
N HIS A 350 3.98 -52.05 -14.87
CA HIS A 350 2.64 -51.88 -14.30
C HIS A 350 2.49 -53.02 -13.28
N ASP A 351 2.49 -52.71 -11.99
CA ASP A 351 1.24 -52.55 -11.24
C ASP A 351 1.52 -52.28 -9.75
N ASP A 352 0.64 -51.45 -9.23
CA ASP A 352 0.13 -51.34 -7.87
C ASP A 352 0.87 -50.57 -6.75
N SER A 353 0.00 -49.73 -6.15
CA SER A 353 -0.07 -48.98 -4.89
C SER A 353 1.01 -49.21 -3.81
N SER A 354 1.30 -48.29 -2.89
CA SER A 354 0.42 -47.44 -2.11
C SER A 354 1.27 -46.45 -1.28
N ASP A 355 0.66 -45.32 -0.95
CA ASP A 355 0.76 -44.60 0.32
C ASP A 355 2.04 -43.87 0.80
N GLU A 356 1.79 -42.59 1.10
CA GLU A 356 2.39 -41.72 2.14
C GLU A 356 3.85 -41.23 1.99
N ASP A 357 4.01 -40.08 1.32
CA ASP A 357 5.13 -39.17 1.55
C ASP A 357 4.75 -38.09 2.58
N GLN A 358 5.16 -38.35 3.83
CA GLN A 358 5.49 -37.34 4.82
C GLN A 358 6.72 -36.55 4.35
N PHE A 359 6.55 -35.23 4.20
CA PHE A 359 7.67 -34.31 4.04
C PHE A 359 8.30 -34.02 5.42
N ASP A 360 9.37 -34.74 5.75
CA ASP A 360 10.35 -34.33 6.76
C ASP A 360 11.57 -33.73 6.05
N ASP A 361 11.54 -32.41 5.81
CA ASP A 361 12.75 -31.63 5.51
C ASP A 361 13.34 -31.13 6.83
N ASN A 362 14.14 -32.00 7.44
CA ASN A 362 15.07 -31.63 8.49
C ASN A 362 16.41 -31.30 7.82
N ASP A 363 16.58 -30.06 7.37
CA ASP A 363 17.84 -29.58 6.80
C ASP A 363 18.56 -28.69 7.82
N ASP A 364 19.61 -29.29 8.38
CA ASP A 364 20.64 -28.71 9.25
C ASP A 364 21.15 -27.38 8.69
N LEU A 365 20.81 -26.27 9.36
CA LEU A 365 21.56 -25.03 9.21
C LEU A 365 22.45 -24.82 10.44
N VAL A 366 23.68 -25.28 10.23
CA VAL A 366 24.95 -24.86 10.83
C VAL A 366 24.88 -23.44 11.39
N ALA A 367 25.00 -23.36 12.71
CA ALA A 367 25.35 -22.15 13.43
C ALA A 367 26.71 -21.62 12.95
N LEU A 368 26.78 -20.33 12.66
CA LEU A 368 28.02 -19.57 12.74
C LEU A 368 27.72 -18.25 13.45
N ASN A 369 28.51 -18.06 14.52
CA ASN A 369 28.64 -16.91 15.41
C ASN A 369 28.40 -15.53 14.78
#